data_AF-A0A3C1GJC0-F1
#
_entry.id   AF-A0A3C1GJC0-F1
#
_cell.length_a   1.000
_cell.length_b   1.000
_cell.length_c   1.000
_cell.angle_alpha   90.00
_cell.angle_beta   90.00
_cell.angle_gamma   90.00
#
_symmetry.space_group_name_H-M   'P 1'
#
loop_
_entity.id
_entity.type
_entity.pdbx_description
1 polymer ?
#
loop_
_entity_poly.entity_id
_entity_poly.type
_entity_poly.pdbx_seq_one_letter_code
_entity_poly.pdbx_strand_id
1 'polypeptide(L)'
;MYLTPHIKAYKERVREAKPVGTFINDQWLSSSMAFCGWDNSAARELAAKSLRTFFGPDRPYLKDHTQLYEQLVASWGGVPEHLTANFARYLKGEGVAGAPEVDLSGGSAQIATALWNQIDAETLVDRGVLVAGDPESCLRSIAIHEVAGVDELQFLMATETVLHDKVTSSIELFGTHVIPELKKRGARRDGC
;
A
#
# COMPACT_ATOMS: atom_id res chain seq x y z
N MET A 1 -0.02 10.37 6.35
CA MET A 1 0.57 9.29 5.53
C MET A 1 2.06 9.54 5.38
N TYR A 2 2.92 8.51 5.26
CA TYR A 2 4.37 8.68 5.10
C TYR A 2 4.76 9.61 3.94
N LEU A 3 4.02 9.56 2.84
CA LEU A 3 4.31 10.37 1.65
C LEU A 3 3.95 11.85 1.77
N THR A 4 3.13 12.26 2.75
CA THR A 4 2.64 13.65 2.88
C THR A 4 3.75 14.72 2.82
N PRO A 5 4.85 14.65 3.61
CA PRO A 5 5.93 15.64 3.51
C PRO A 5 6.64 15.65 2.14
N HIS A 6 6.72 14.49 1.48
CA HIS A 6 7.36 14.38 0.16
C HIS A 6 6.50 15.01 -0.94
N ILE A 7 5.18 14.78 -0.91
CA ILE A 7 4.20 15.39 -1.83
C ILE A 7 4.24 16.91 -1.69
N LYS A 8 4.21 17.42 -0.45
CA LYS A 8 4.29 18.85 -0.18
C LYS A 8 5.56 19.47 -0.75
N ALA A 9 6.71 18.88 -0.44
CA ALA A 9 8.00 19.38 -0.93
C ALA A 9 8.14 19.29 -2.46
N TYR A 10 7.49 18.31 -3.11
CA TYR A 10 7.41 18.25 -4.57
C TYR A 10 6.59 19.41 -5.12
N LYS A 11 5.35 19.60 -4.64
CA LYS A 11 4.45 20.65 -5.12
C LYS A 11 5.00 22.06 -4.93
N GLU A 12 5.72 22.30 -3.82
CA GLU A 12 6.39 23.59 -3.57
C GLU A 12 7.51 23.85 -4.59
N ARG A 13 8.38 22.86 -4.84
CA ARG A 13 9.58 23.06 -5.67
C ARG A 13 9.33 22.96 -7.16
N VAL A 14 8.41 22.09 -7.60
CA VAL A 14 8.18 21.83 -9.03
C VAL A 14 7.67 23.09 -9.76
N ARG A 15 6.98 23.99 -9.05
CA ARG A 15 6.48 25.27 -9.58
C ARG A 15 7.58 26.26 -9.94
N GLU A 16 8.76 26.10 -9.37
CA GLU A 16 9.94 26.93 -9.66
C GLU A 16 10.85 26.29 -10.72
N ALA A 17 10.54 25.05 -11.13
CA ALA A 17 11.36 24.33 -12.10
C ALA A 17 11.18 24.92 -13.52
N LYS A 18 12.26 24.89 -14.30
CA LYS A 18 12.19 25.14 -15.74
C LYS A 18 11.72 23.84 -16.43
N PRO A 19 10.51 23.78 -17.00
CA PRO A 19 10.01 22.56 -17.61
C PRO A 19 10.81 22.21 -18.87
N VAL A 20 10.97 20.90 -19.13
CA VAL A 20 11.48 20.39 -20.41
C VAL A 20 10.40 20.53 -21.50
N GLY A 21 9.13 20.33 -21.12
CA GLY A 21 7.96 20.47 -22.00
C GLY A 21 7.29 21.85 -21.93
N THR A 22 6.05 21.93 -22.41
CA THR A 22 5.30 23.19 -22.59
C THR A 22 4.83 23.83 -21.28
N PHE A 23 4.61 23.04 -20.23
CA PHE A 23 4.09 23.52 -18.95
C PHE A 23 4.67 22.72 -17.78
N ILE A 24 4.51 23.27 -16.57
CA ILE A 24 4.82 22.58 -15.32
C ILE A 24 3.61 21.74 -14.92
N ASN A 25 3.79 20.43 -14.79
CA ASN A 25 2.82 19.56 -14.14
C ASN A 25 3.16 19.46 -12.65
N ASP A 26 2.26 19.90 -11.77
CA ASP A 26 2.41 19.80 -10.31
C ASP A 26 1.55 18.69 -9.67
N GLN A 27 0.98 17.81 -10.50
CA GLN A 27 0.19 16.67 -10.06
C GLN A 27 1.10 15.54 -9.54
N TRP A 28 0.63 14.88 -8.50
CA TRP A 28 1.27 13.73 -7.88
C TRP A 28 0.39 12.49 -8.07
N LEU A 29 0.93 11.48 -8.75
CA LEU A 29 0.33 10.16 -8.87
C LEU A 29 0.95 9.21 -7.84
N SER A 30 0.09 8.57 -7.05
CA SER A 30 0.51 7.43 -6.22
C SER A 30 0.02 6.12 -6.83
N SER A 31 0.91 5.14 -6.93
CA SER A 31 0.52 3.78 -7.28
C SER A 31 0.20 2.99 -6.01
N SER A 32 -0.95 2.33 -5.98
CA SER A 32 -1.36 1.46 -4.88
C SER A 32 -1.93 0.15 -5.42
N MET A 33 -1.79 -0.94 -4.67
CA MET A 33 -2.52 -2.16 -4.97
C MET A 33 -3.97 -2.00 -4.53
N ALA A 34 -4.90 -2.36 -5.42
CA ALA A 34 -6.32 -2.20 -5.15
C ALA A 34 -7.12 -3.44 -5.49
N PHE A 35 -8.11 -3.73 -4.65
CA PHE A 35 -9.06 -4.81 -4.85
C PHE A 35 -10.39 -4.50 -4.18
N CYS A 36 -11.46 -4.38 -4.98
CA CYS A 36 -12.81 -4.16 -4.50
C CYS A 36 -13.61 -5.46 -4.62
N GLY A 37 -14.27 -5.86 -3.55
CA GLY A 37 -15.15 -7.02 -3.50
C GLY A 37 -16.26 -6.84 -2.48
N TRP A 38 -17.41 -7.48 -2.70
CA TRP A 38 -18.57 -7.31 -1.81
C TRP A 38 -18.33 -7.77 -0.37
N ASP A 39 -17.53 -8.82 -0.19
CA ASP A 39 -17.07 -9.22 1.14
C ASP A 39 -15.84 -8.40 1.51
N ASN A 40 -16.05 -7.46 2.42
CA ASN A 40 -15.02 -6.54 2.86
C ASN A 40 -13.79 -7.25 3.45
N SER A 41 -13.98 -8.24 4.33
CA SER A 41 -12.86 -8.93 4.99
C SER A 41 -12.09 -9.80 3.99
N ALA A 42 -12.81 -10.57 3.17
CA ALA A 42 -12.18 -11.43 2.17
C ALA A 42 -11.42 -10.62 1.10
N ALA A 43 -11.92 -9.45 0.72
CA ALA A 43 -11.25 -8.55 -0.22
C ALA A 43 -9.92 -8.01 0.33
N ARG A 44 -9.91 -7.59 1.61
CA ARG A 44 -8.70 -7.10 2.28
C ARG A 44 -7.64 -8.20 2.42
N GLU A 45 -8.05 -9.39 2.85
CA GLU A 45 -7.14 -10.53 3.00
C GLU A 45 -6.54 -10.97 1.67
N LEU A 46 -7.34 -11.01 0.59
CA LEU A 46 -6.83 -11.31 -0.74
C LEU A 46 -5.81 -10.27 -1.21
N ALA A 47 -6.09 -8.98 -1.02
CA ALA A 47 -5.16 -7.92 -1.39
C ALA A 47 -3.85 -7.99 -0.59
N ALA A 48 -3.92 -8.21 0.72
CA ALA A 48 -2.75 -8.38 1.60
C ALA A 48 -1.92 -9.61 1.22
N LYS A 49 -2.58 -10.74 0.93
CA LYS A 49 -1.91 -11.94 0.40
C LYS A 49 -1.20 -11.62 -0.92
N SER A 50 -1.85 -10.92 -1.83
CA SER A 50 -1.27 -10.58 -3.13
C SER A 50 -0.05 -9.67 -2.99
N LEU A 51 -0.13 -8.65 -2.13
CA LEU A 51 0.98 -7.76 -1.79
C LEU A 51 2.19 -8.54 -1.24
N ARG A 52 1.97 -9.40 -0.26
CA ARG A 52 3.02 -10.25 0.32
C ARG A 52 3.65 -11.18 -0.71
N THR A 53 2.83 -11.72 -1.60
CA THR A 53 3.30 -12.61 -2.67
C THR A 53 4.12 -11.85 -3.70
N PHE A 54 3.67 -10.65 -4.10
CA PHE A 54 4.35 -9.78 -5.05
C PHE A 54 5.73 -9.37 -4.54
N PHE A 55 5.87 -9.04 -3.25
CA PHE A 55 7.15 -8.71 -2.63
C PHE A 55 7.79 -9.89 -1.88
N GLY A 56 7.52 -11.14 -2.29
CA GLY A 56 8.09 -12.32 -1.66
C GLY A 56 9.63 -12.37 -1.75
N PRO A 57 10.33 -13.00 -0.80
CA PRO A 57 11.80 -12.99 -0.75
C PRO A 57 12.46 -13.74 -1.92
N ASP A 58 11.75 -14.69 -2.53
CA ASP A 58 12.26 -15.52 -3.62
C ASP A 58 12.16 -14.87 -5.01
N ARG A 59 11.74 -13.59 -5.08
CA ARG A 59 11.53 -12.90 -6.35
C ARG A 59 12.87 -12.57 -7.01
N PRO A 60 13.12 -12.99 -8.26
CA PRO A 60 14.40 -12.75 -8.93
C PRO A 60 14.80 -11.28 -9.01
N TYR A 61 13.83 -10.38 -9.10
CA TYR A 61 14.01 -8.93 -9.15
C TYR A 61 14.24 -8.27 -7.79
N LEU A 62 14.14 -9.01 -6.67
CA LEU A 62 14.38 -8.49 -5.32
C LEU A 62 15.70 -8.97 -4.69
N LYS A 63 16.45 -9.83 -5.39
CA LYS A 63 17.65 -10.50 -4.85
C LYS A 63 18.73 -9.56 -4.31
N ASP A 64 18.90 -8.39 -4.94
CA ASP A 64 19.93 -7.42 -4.54
C ASP A 64 19.38 -6.33 -3.60
N HIS A 65 18.09 -6.38 -3.24
CA HIS A 65 17.42 -5.37 -2.42
C HIS A 65 17.40 -5.77 -0.94
N THR A 66 18.57 -5.85 -0.31
CA THR A 66 18.74 -6.35 1.07
C THR A 66 17.98 -5.56 2.14
N GLN A 67 17.67 -4.29 1.91
CA GLN A 67 16.94 -3.41 2.84
C GLN A 67 15.47 -3.15 2.44
N LEU A 68 14.96 -3.87 1.44
CA LEU A 68 13.62 -3.62 0.89
C LEU A 68 12.53 -3.60 1.97
N TYR A 69 12.49 -4.63 2.80
CA TYR A 69 11.44 -4.78 3.82
C TYR A 69 11.53 -3.71 4.90
N GLU A 70 12.74 -3.27 5.27
CA GLU A 70 12.93 -2.17 6.23
C GLU A 70 12.35 -0.88 5.67
N GLN A 71 12.66 -0.57 4.41
CA GLN A 71 12.16 0.61 3.72
C GLN A 71 10.64 0.55 3.55
N LEU A 72 10.09 -0.62 3.20
CA LEU A 72 8.65 -0.80 3.05
C LEU A 72 7.93 -0.59 4.40
N VAL A 73 8.37 -1.26 5.47
CA VAL A 73 7.80 -1.09 6.81
C VAL A 73 7.88 0.37 7.27
N ALA A 74 9.01 1.04 7.07
CA ALA A 74 9.15 2.46 7.38
C ALA A 74 8.16 3.33 6.56
N SER A 75 8.06 3.07 5.25
CA SER A 75 7.14 3.80 4.36
C SER A 75 5.66 3.57 4.69
N TRP A 76 5.35 2.48 5.39
CA TRP A 76 4.01 2.12 5.82
C TRP A 76 3.70 2.56 7.24
N GLY A 77 4.45 3.52 7.80
CA GLY A 77 4.21 4.02 9.15
C GLY A 77 4.82 3.17 10.26
N GLY A 78 5.79 2.32 9.94
CA GLY A 78 6.59 1.57 10.91
C GLY A 78 5.83 0.38 11.55
N VAL A 79 6.38 -0.13 12.66
CA VAL A 79 5.80 -1.27 13.38
C VAL A 79 4.48 -0.86 14.06
N PRO A 80 3.37 -1.58 13.84
CA PRO A 80 2.12 -1.36 14.57
C PRO A 80 2.27 -1.55 16.08
N GLU A 81 1.57 -0.74 16.89
CA GLU A 81 1.64 -0.81 18.36
C GLU A 81 1.29 -2.20 18.89
N HIS A 82 0.20 -2.79 18.37
CA HIS A 82 -0.26 -4.11 18.77
C HIS A 82 0.74 -5.24 18.46
N LEU A 83 1.71 -4.99 17.58
CA LEU A 83 2.77 -5.93 17.27
C LEU A 83 4.07 -5.64 18.06
N THR A 84 4.19 -4.48 18.68
CA THR A 84 5.43 -4.00 19.31
C THR A 84 5.93 -4.96 20.41
N ALA A 85 5.01 -5.54 21.20
CA ALA A 85 5.36 -6.48 22.26
C ALA A 85 5.90 -7.83 21.72
N ASN A 86 5.31 -8.35 20.65
CA ASN A 86 5.79 -9.56 19.98
C ASN A 86 7.17 -9.31 19.35
N PHE A 87 7.37 -8.12 18.78
CA PHE A 87 8.64 -7.75 18.15
C PHE A 87 9.77 -7.41 19.13
N ALA A 88 9.46 -6.86 20.30
CA ALA A 88 10.44 -6.67 21.36
C ALA A 88 11.03 -8.00 21.85
N ARG A 89 10.29 -9.11 21.74
CA ARG A 89 10.76 -10.47 22.05
C ARG A 89 11.63 -11.06 20.95
N TYR A 90 11.27 -10.82 19.68
CA TYR A 90 12.12 -11.13 18.53
C TYR A 90 13.49 -10.44 18.59
N LEU A 91 13.52 -9.13 18.90
CA LEU A 91 14.77 -8.38 19.08
C LEU A 91 15.64 -8.89 20.24
N LYS A 92 15.05 -9.63 21.19
CA LYS A 92 15.74 -10.23 22.34
C LYS A 92 16.09 -11.72 22.13
N GLY A 93 15.78 -12.30 20.97
CA GLY A 93 16.06 -13.70 20.64
C GLY A 93 15.15 -14.71 21.37
N GLU A 94 14.02 -14.27 21.91
CA GLU A 94 13.04 -15.14 22.58
C GLU A 94 11.94 -15.51 21.55
N GLY A 95 11.95 -16.76 21.08
CA GLY A 95 10.98 -17.27 20.12
C GLY A 95 9.53 -17.09 20.58
N VAL A 96 8.63 -16.76 19.65
CA VAL A 96 7.21 -16.49 19.93
C VAL A 96 6.36 -17.71 19.59
N ALA A 97 5.58 -18.20 20.55
CA ALA A 97 4.68 -19.33 20.35
C ALA A 97 3.62 -19.01 19.29
N GLY A 98 3.58 -19.82 18.21
CA GLY A 98 2.59 -19.72 17.12
C GLY A 98 3.04 -18.89 15.92
N ALA A 99 4.21 -18.24 15.98
CA ALA A 99 4.83 -17.63 14.81
C ALA A 99 5.79 -18.64 14.14
N PRO A 100 6.00 -18.58 12.81
CA PRO A 100 6.98 -19.44 12.14
C PRO A 100 8.35 -19.30 12.81
N GLU A 101 9.08 -20.40 12.91
CA GLU A 101 10.47 -20.39 13.36
C GLU A 101 11.29 -19.64 12.31
N VAL A 102 11.69 -18.40 12.62
CA VAL A 102 12.55 -17.58 11.76
C VAL A 102 13.92 -17.56 12.41
N ASP A 103 14.94 -18.03 11.69
CA ASP A 103 16.34 -17.89 12.13
C ASP A 103 16.71 -16.40 12.10
N LEU A 104 16.89 -15.81 13.29
CA LEU A 104 17.17 -14.38 13.50
C LEU A 104 18.68 -14.08 13.55
N SER A 105 19.53 -15.08 13.30
CA SER A 105 20.98 -14.92 13.37
C SER A 105 21.56 -14.05 12.23
N GLY A 106 20.77 -13.68 11.22
CA GLY A 106 21.19 -12.99 10.00
C GLY A 106 20.85 -11.48 9.90
N GLY A 107 20.53 -10.80 11.00
CA GLY A 107 20.49 -9.33 11.06
C GLY A 107 19.16 -8.64 10.70
N SER A 108 19.20 -7.32 10.53
CA SER A 108 18.02 -6.43 10.45
C SER A 108 17.06 -6.74 9.29
N ALA A 109 17.57 -7.27 8.17
CA ALA A 109 16.79 -7.65 7.01
C ALA A 109 15.78 -8.78 7.29
N GLN A 110 16.14 -9.79 8.08
CA GLN A 110 15.25 -10.90 8.43
C GLN A 110 14.14 -10.47 9.40
N ILE A 111 14.47 -9.55 10.33
CA ILE A 111 13.50 -8.93 11.24
C ILE A 111 12.48 -8.12 10.43
N ALA A 112 12.94 -7.39 9.41
CA ALA A 112 12.06 -6.64 8.53
C ALA A 112 11.15 -7.53 7.67
N THR A 113 11.64 -8.66 7.19
CA THR A 113 10.82 -9.69 6.50
C THR A 113 9.77 -10.30 7.44
N ALA A 114 10.11 -10.55 8.70
CA ALA A 114 9.15 -11.04 9.69
C ALA A 114 8.08 -9.98 10.02
N LEU A 115 8.50 -8.72 10.18
CA LEU A 115 7.61 -7.57 10.36
C LEU A 115 6.62 -7.43 9.21
N TRP A 116 7.14 -7.43 7.98
CA TRP A 116 6.38 -7.39 6.74
C TRP A 116 5.24 -8.41 6.72
N ASN A 117 5.52 -9.66 7.11
CA ASN A 117 4.54 -10.75 7.07
C ASN A 117 3.47 -10.67 8.18
N GLN A 118 3.74 -9.95 9.27
CA GLN A 118 2.82 -9.87 10.42
C GLN A 118 1.91 -8.65 10.42
N ILE A 119 2.17 -7.61 9.59
CA ILE A 119 1.23 -6.50 9.45
C ILE A 119 -0.05 -7.05 8.78
N ASP A 120 -1.15 -7.06 9.53
CA ASP A 120 -2.44 -7.60 9.10
C ASP A 120 -3.12 -6.73 8.01
N ALA A 121 -4.13 -7.30 7.36
CA ALA A 121 -4.80 -6.65 6.23
C ALA A 121 -5.55 -5.37 6.63
N GLU A 122 -6.13 -5.32 7.84
CA GLU A 122 -6.83 -4.14 8.38
C GLU A 122 -5.83 -2.98 8.49
N THR A 123 -4.69 -3.24 9.14
CA THR A 123 -3.63 -2.24 9.32
C THR A 123 -3.09 -1.72 7.99
N LEU A 124 -2.91 -2.58 6.99
CA LEU A 124 -2.45 -2.16 5.67
C LEU A 124 -3.47 -1.21 4.98
N VAL A 125 -4.77 -1.48 5.13
CA VAL A 125 -5.84 -0.66 4.55
C VAL A 125 -6.00 0.66 5.30
N ASP A 126 -6.00 0.62 6.63
CA ASP A 126 -6.15 1.80 7.50
C ASP A 126 -5.00 2.80 7.37
N ARG A 127 -3.82 2.31 6.97
CA ARG A 127 -2.66 3.16 6.70
C ARG A 127 -2.57 3.65 5.25
N GLY A 128 -3.52 3.25 4.40
CA GLY A 128 -3.53 3.58 2.97
C GLY A 128 -2.46 2.84 2.16
N VAL A 129 -1.90 1.75 2.67
CA VAL A 129 -0.98 0.91 1.88
C VAL A 129 -1.73 0.16 0.79
N LEU A 130 -2.92 -0.35 1.14
CA LEU A 130 -3.84 -1.03 0.24
C LEU A 130 -5.12 -0.21 0.08
N VAL A 131 -5.67 -0.20 -1.13
CA VAL A 131 -7.05 0.26 -1.39
C VAL A 131 -7.92 -0.97 -1.59
N ALA A 132 -8.34 -1.60 -0.49
CA ALA A 132 -9.02 -2.90 -0.54
C ALA A 132 -10.21 -3.01 0.41
N GLY A 133 -11.21 -3.79 0.00
CA GLY A 133 -12.43 -4.03 0.76
C GLY A 133 -13.69 -3.95 -0.09
N ASP A 134 -14.81 -3.65 0.55
CA ASP A 134 -16.05 -3.24 -0.11
C ASP A 134 -15.93 -1.82 -0.73
N PRO A 135 -16.89 -1.38 -1.58
CA PRO A 135 -16.80 -0.06 -2.22
C PRO A 135 -16.60 1.09 -1.22
N GLU A 136 -17.25 1.03 -0.06
CA GLU A 136 -17.11 2.04 0.99
C GLU A 136 -15.70 2.04 1.61
N SER A 137 -15.12 0.86 1.82
CA SER A 137 -13.74 0.72 2.29
C SER A 137 -12.74 1.27 1.28
N CYS A 138 -12.92 0.98 -0.01
CA CYS A 138 -12.10 1.56 -1.07
C CYS A 138 -12.20 3.10 -1.07
N LEU A 139 -13.40 3.66 -0.92
CA LEU A 139 -13.58 5.12 -0.82
C LEU A 139 -12.86 5.71 0.40
N ARG A 140 -12.91 5.04 1.56
CA ARG A 140 -12.17 5.48 2.76
C ARG A 140 -10.66 5.43 2.55
N SER A 141 -10.13 4.37 1.94
CA SER A 141 -8.69 4.27 1.64
C SER A 141 -8.23 5.32 0.63
N ILE A 142 -9.06 5.65 -0.36
CA ILE A 142 -8.79 6.74 -1.31
C ILE A 142 -8.74 8.08 -0.58
N ALA A 143 -9.66 8.34 0.34
CA ALA A 143 -9.68 9.58 1.12
C ALA A 143 -8.40 9.80 1.95
N ILE A 144 -7.75 8.73 2.43
CA ILE A 144 -6.44 8.82 3.11
C ILE A 144 -5.38 9.44 2.17
N HIS A 145 -5.39 9.05 0.89
CA HIS A 145 -4.47 9.57 -0.12
C HIS A 145 -4.82 11.00 -0.52
N GLU A 146 -6.11 11.33 -0.67
CA GLU A 146 -6.58 12.69 -0.94
C GLU A 146 -6.12 13.65 0.16
N VAL A 147 -6.30 13.28 1.44
CA VAL A 147 -5.83 14.07 2.60
C VAL A 147 -4.30 14.23 2.58
N ALA A 148 -3.56 13.25 2.06
CA ALA A 148 -2.11 13.34 1.92
C ALA A 148 -1.66 14.27 0.78
N GLY A 149 -2.58 14.75 -0.07
CA GLY A 149 -2.32 15.63 -1.20
C GLY A 149 -2.02 14.90 -2.52
N VAL A 150 -2.37 13.62 -2.62
CA VAL A 150 -2.29 12.85 -3.87
C VAL A 150 -3.40 13.32 -4.81
N ASP A 151 -3.06 13.64 -6.06
CA ASP A 151 -4.03 14.08 -7.06
C ASP A 151 -4.58 12.92 -7.89
N GLU A 152 -3.75 11.88 -8.13
CA GLU A 152 -4.13 10.72 -8.92
C GLU A 152 -3.71 9.41 -8.25
N LEU A 153 -4.58 8.40 -8.35
CA LEU A 153 -4.29 7.03 -7.93
C LEU A 153 -4.28 6.10 -9.12
N GLN A 154 -3.14 5.43 -9.32
CA GLN A 154 -3.03 4.31 -10.25
C GLN A 154 -3.16 3.00 -9.48
N PHE A 155 -4.08 2.14 -9.91
CA PHE A 155 -4.34 0.87 -9.25
C PHE A 155 -3.67 -0.32 -9.95
N LEU A 156 -2.88 -1.05 -9.17
CA LEU A 156 -2.40 -2.37 -9.53
C LEU A 156 -3.39 -3.42 -9.00
N MET A 157 -4.19 -4.00 -9.90
CA MET A 157 -5.28 -4.92 -9.54
C MET A 157 -4.97 -6.37 -9.93
N ALA A 158 -4.37 -6.57 -11.11
CA ALA A 158 -3.94 -7.88 -11.61
C ALA A 158 -2.59 -8.26 -11.03
N THR A 159 -2.55 -8.52 -9.72
CA THR A 159 -1.33 -8.90 -9.00
C THR A 159 -1.39 -10.38 -8.65
N GLU A 160 -0.30 -11.11 -8.92
CA GLU A 160 0.01 -12.50 -8.51
C GLU A 160 -1.19 -13.41 -8.20
N THR A 161 -1.76 -13.26 -7.00
CA THR A 161 -2.78 -14.18 -6.45
C THR A 161 -4.23 -13.80 -6.76
N VAL A 162 -4.44 -12.62 -7.35
CA VAL A 162 -5.77 -12.15 -7.75
C VAL A 162 -6.10 -12.74 -9.12
N LEU A 163 -7.00 -13.71 -9.14
CA LEU A 163 -7.46 -14.38 -10.37
C LEU A 163 -8.16 -13.40 -11.32
N HIS A 164 -8.10 -13.68 -12.62
CA HIS A 164 -8.61 -12.79 -13.67
C HIS A 164 -10.09 -12.41 -13.48
N ASP A 165 -10.95 -13.36 -13.15
CA ASP A 165 -12.38 -13.13 -12.88
C ASP A 165 -12.60 -12.15 -11.72
N LYS A 166 -11.79 -12.28 -10.66
CA LYS A 166 -11.79 -11.37 -9.51
C LYS A 166 -11.29 -9.98 -9.88
N VAL A 167 -10.24 -9.89 -10.71
CA VAL A 167 -9.75 -8.60 -11.22
C VAL A 167 -10.87 -7.89 -12.00
N THR A 168 -11.49 -8.58 -12.95
CA THR A 168 -12.57 -8.01 -13.77
C THR A 168 -13.76 -7.59 -12.91
N SER A 169 -14.17 -8.42 -11.94
CA SER A 169 -15.23 -8.07 -10.99
C SER A 169 -14.88 -6.84 -10.14
N SER A 170 -13.62 -6.74 -9.68
CA SER A 170 -13.14 -5.57 -8.95
C SER A 170 -13.16 -4.31 -9.82
N ILE A 171 -12.71 -4.39 -11.07
CA ILE A 171 -12.77 -3.27 -12.03
C ILE A 171 -14.21 -2.81 -12.22
N GLU A 172 -15.15 -3.74 -12.37
CA GLU A 172 -16.57 -3.43 -12.49
C GLU A 172 -17.07 -2.67 -11.26
N LEU A 173 -16.77 -3.15 -10.04
CA LEU A 173 -17.18 -2.47 -8.80
C LEU A 173 -16.57 -1.07 -8.65
N PHE A 174 -15.30 -0.89 -9.04
CA PHE A 174 -14.73 0.46 -9.08
C PHE A 174 -15.47 1.35 -10.08
N GLY A 175 -15.78 0.82 -11.27
CA GLY A 175 -16.48 1.55 -12.33
C GLY A 175 -17.92 1.92 -12.00
N THR A 176 -18.64 1.08 -11.25
CA THR A 176 -20.08 1.23 -10.97
C THR A 176 -20.40 1.81 -9.59
N HIS A 177 -19.51 1.65 -8.60
CA HIS A 177 -19.75 2.11 -7.23
C HIS A 177 -18.74 3.16 -6.74
N VAL A 178 -17.43 2.94 -6.93
CA VAL A 178 -16.40 3.82 -6.34
C VAL A 178 -16.21 5.10 -7.15
N ILE A 179 -15.86 5.00 -8.43
CA ILE A 179 -15.58 6.15 -9.31
C ILE A 179 -16.80 7.08 -9.43
N PRO A 180 -18.05 6.57 -9.59
CA PRO A 180 -19.22 7.45 -9.61
C PRO A 180 -19.38 8.25 -8.32
N GLU A 181 -19.07 7.66 -7.17
CA GLU A 181 -19.17 8.33 -5.88
C GLU A 181 -18.08 9.40 -5.70
N LEU A 182 -16.84 9.12 -6.11
CA LEU A 182 -15.77 10.13 -6.16
C LEU A 182 -16.15 11.34 -7.03
N LYS A 183 -16.78 11.09 -8.20
CA LYS A 183 -17.27 12.16 -9.09
C LYS A 183 -18.32 13.03 -8.41
N LYS A 184 -19.24 12.46 -7.62
CA LYS A 184 -20.24 13.24 -6.87
C LYS A 184 -19.60 14.11 -5.78
N ARG A 185 -18.51 13.64 -5.17
CA ARG A 185 -17.74 14.36 -4.14
C ARG A 185 -16.86 15.49 -4.72
N GLY A 186 -16.84 15.65 -6.04
CA GLY A 186 -16.07 16.70 -6.70
C GLY A 186 -14.60 16.32 -6.91
N ALA A 187 -14.25 15.01 -6.88
CA ALA A 187 -12.95 14.56 -7.35
C ALA A 187 -12.75 15.08 -8.78
N ARG A 188 -11.70 15.88 -8.95
CA ARG A 188 -11.54 16.78 -10.09
C ARG A 188 -11.60 16.07 -11.44
N ARG A 189 -12.26 16.72 -12.39
CA ARG A 189 -11.96 16.61 -13.83
C ARG A 189 -11.21 17.87 -14.24
N ASP A 190 -9.96 18.02 -13.81
CA ASP A 190 -9.11 19.06 -14.38
C ASP A 190 -8.47 18.52 -15.66
N GLY A 191 -9.20 18.68 -16.77
CA GLY A 191 -8.62 19.06 -18.07
C GLY A 191 -8.07 17.99 -19.02
N CYS A 192 -8.61 18.05 -20.24
CA CYS A 192 -8.12 17.50 -21.52
C CYS A 192 -8.45 16.03 -21.83
#